data_AF-A0A1Z2KXA6-F1
#
_entry.id   AF-A0A1Z2KXA6-F1
#
_cell.length_a   1.000
_cell.length_b   1.000
_cell.length_c   1.000
_cell.angle_alpha   90.00
_cell.angle_beta   90.00
_cell.angle_gamma   90.00
#
_symmetry.space_group_name_H-M   'P 1'
#
loop_
_entity.id
_entity.type
_entity.pdbx_description
1 polymer ?
#
loop_
_entity_poly.entity_id
_entity_poly.type
_entity_poly.pdbx_seq_one_letter_code
_entity_poly.pdbx_strand_id
1 'polypeptide(L)'
;METAAFTAVRDATRTRLQALESRLGLYAAITRLPERQYDVIVLRYILGYPATRVAEIMGISPATVRSHARGARRRLAHDLHLEWADEGKEWS
;
A
#
# COMPACT_ATOMS: atom_id res chain seq x y z
N MET A 1 -36.60 13.93 15.72
CA MET A 1 -35.73 14.40 14.61
C MET A 1 -34.26 14.50 15.02
N GLU A 2 -33.94 14.93 16.24
CA GLU A 2 -32.56 15.06 16.75
C GLU A 2 -31.74 13.74 16.74
N THR A 3 -32.40 12.60 16.96
CA THR A 3 -31.77 11.27 16.97
C THR A 3 -31.23 10.82 15.61
N ALA A 4 -31.88 11.22 14.50
CA ALA A 4 -31.44 10.85 13.15
C ALA A 4 -30.18 11.65 12.74
N ALA A 5 -30.14 12.94 13.06
CA ALA A 5 -28.98 13.79 12.82
C ALA A 5 -27.76 13.31 13.63
N PHE A 6 -27.95 12.97 14.92
CA PHE A 6 -26.88 12.43 15.75
C PHE A 6 -26.35 11.08 15.25
N THR A 7 -27.23 10.20 14.79
CA THR A 7 -26.85 8.90 14.21
C THR A 7 -25.99 9.08 12.96
N ALA A 8 -26.40 9.97 12.05
CA ALA A 8 -25.65 10.25 10.82
C ALA A 8 -24.24 10.82 11.11
N VAL A 9 -24.12 11.74 12.07
CA VAL A 9 -22.81 12.29 12.48
C VAL A 9 -21.90 11.21 13.07
N ARG A 10 -22.44 10.30 13.89
CA ARG A 10 -21.68 9.19 14.46
C ARG A 10 -21.17 8.24 13.39
N ASP A 11 -22.00 7.88 12.42
CA ASP A 11 -21.62 6.97 11.34
C ASP A 11 -20.57 7.60 10.42
N ALA A 12 -20.73 8.88 10.06
CA ALA A 12 -19.72 9.62 9.30
C ALA A 12 -18.38 9.68 10.06
N THR A 13 -18.43 9.92 11.37
CA THR A 13 -17.23 9.94 12.23
C THR A 13 -16.56 8.57 12.27
N ARG A 14 -17.33 7.48 12.44
CA ARG A 14 -16.81 6.11 12.44
C ARG A 14 -16.10 5.78 11.13
N THR A 15 -16.73 6.07 9.99
CA THR A 15 -16.13 5.86 8.67
C THR A 15 -14.82 6.62 8.51
N ARG A 16 -14.76 7.87 8.99
CA ARG A 16 -13.53 8.67 8.91
C ARG A 16 -12.43 8.15 9.82
N LEU A 17 -12.76 7.72 11.04
CA LEU A 17 -11.80 7.12 11.96
C LEU A 17 -11.25 5.80 11.41
N GLN A 18 -12.10 4.93 10.86
CA GLN A 18 -11.67 3.69 10.22
C GLN A 18 -10.72 3.96 9.05
N ALA A 19 -11.03 4.95 8.19
CA ALA A 19 -10.16 5.30 7.08
C ALA A 19 -8.79 5.84 7.54
N LEU A 20 -8.75 6.61 8.63
CA LEU A 20 -7.49 7.08 9.22
C LEU A 20 -6.68 5.93 9.82
N GLU A 21 -7.33 5.04 10.57
CA GLU A 21 -6.72 3.84 11.14
C GLU A 21 -6.13 2.94 10.05
N SER A 22 -6.87 2.69 8.96
CA SER A 22 -6.37 1.91 7.82
C SER A 22 -5.12 2.55 7.16
N ARG A 23 -5.09 3.89 7.02
CA ARG A 23 -3.93 4.60 6.47
C ARG A 23 -2.72 4.49 7.40
N LEU A 24 -2.90 4.69 8.70
CA LEU A 24 -1.84 4.53 9.69
C LEU A 24 -1.32 3.09 9.70
N GLY A 25 -2.21 2.12 9.63
CA GLY A 25 -1.87 0.70 9.49
C GLY A 25 -1.01 0.43 8.25
N LEU A 26 -1.37 0.99 7.09
CA LEU A 26 -0.60 0.86 5.85
C LEU A 26 0.81 1.45 5.98
N TYR A 27 0.93 2.70 6.46
CA TYR A 27 2.25 3.33 6.60
C TYR A 27 3.12 2.58 7.62
N ALA A 28 2.54 2.15 8.74
CA ALA A 28 3.26 1.33 9.71
C ALA A 28 3.69 -0.02 9.11
N ALA A 29 2.85 -0.67 8.29
CA ALA A 29 3.22 -1.90 7.59
C ALA A 29 4.36 -1.69 6.58
N ILE A 30 4.36 -0.58 5.84
CA ILE A 30 5.44 -0.21 4.92
C ILE A 30 6.76 -0.11 5.69
N THR A 31 6.80 0.54 6.85
CA THR A 31 8.04 0.68 7.65
C THR A 31 8.62 -0.65 8.17
N ARG A 32 7.85 -1.74 8.13
CA ARG A 32 8.29 -3.09 8.54
C ARG A 32 8.77 -3.96 7.37
N LEU A 33 8.71 -3.44 6.14
CA LEU A 33 9.21 -4.16 4.98
C LEU A 33 10.74 -4.35 5.07
N PRO A 34 11.28 -5.44 4.50
CA PRO A 34 12.71 -5.55 4.25
C PRO A 34 13.22 -4.33 3.47
N GLU A 35 14.43 -3.86 3.78
CA GLU A 35 15.01 -2.60 3.28
C GLU A 35 14.83 -2.40 1.76
N ARG A 36 15.20 -3.39 0.95
CA ARG A 36 15.05 -3.30 -0.52
C ARG A 36 13.61 -3.25 -1.00
N GLN A 37 12.68 -3.86 -0.27
CA GLN A 37 11.25 -3.79 -0.57
C GLN A 37 10.66 -2.44 -0.16
N TYR A 38 11.08 -1.92 1.00
CA TYR A 38 10.72 -0.57 1.45
C TYR A 38 11.13 0.48 0.42
N ASP A 39 12.41 0.48 0.00
CA ASP A 39 12.93 1.44 -0.98
C ASP A 39 12.12 1.43 -2.27
N VAL A 40 11.82 0.24 -2.80
CA VAL A 40 11.01 0.10 -4.01
C VAL A 40 9.60 0.64 -3.81
N ILE A 41 8.96 0.41 -2.65
CA ILE A 41 7.62 0.94 -2.37
C ILE A 41 7.64 2.47 -2.29
N VAL A 42 8.60 3.04 -1.57
CA VAL A 42 8.74 4.49 -1.42
C VAL A 42 8.98 5.14 -2.77
N LEU A 43 10.02 4.71 -3.50
CA LEU A 43 10.40 5.34 -4.77
C LEU A 43 9.29 5.20 -5.82
N ARG A 44 8.63 4.03 -5.91
CA ARG A 44 7.64 3.77 -6.97
C ARG A 44 6.26 4.33 -6.67
N TYR A 45 5.75 4.14 -5.46
CA TYR A 45 4.34 4.42 -5.14
C TYR A 45 4.15 5.67 -4.29
N ILE A 46 5.12 6.04 -3.45
CA ILE A 46 5.04 7.27 -2.65
C ILE A 46 5.59 8.46 -3.44
N LEU A 47 6.74 8.30 -4.11
CA LEU A 47 7.38 9.35 -4.91
C LEU A 47 7.01 9.30 -6.40
N GLY A 48 6.33 8.25 -6.85
CA GLY A 48 5.77 8.15 -8.21
C GLY A 48 6.81 7.90 -9.31
N TYR A 49 8.01 7.41 -9.00
CA TYR A 49 9.01 7.14 -10.04
C TYR A 49 8.69 5.88 -10.87
N PRO A 50 8.94 5.90 -12.19
CA PRO A 50 8.77 4.72 -13.03
C PRO A 50 9.79 3.63 -12.70
N ALA A 51 9.47 2.38 -13.06
CA ALA A 51 10.30 1.19 -12.76
C ALA A 51 11.78 1.35 -13.15
N THR A 52 12.00 1.94 -14.33
CA THR A 52 13.32 2.17 -14.91
C THR A 52 14.12 3.16 -14.08
N ARG A 53 13.49 4.26 -13.63
CA ARG A 53 14.13 5.24 -12.77
C ARG A 53 14.46 4.68 -11.39
N VAL A 54 13.58 3.86 -10.82
CA VAL A 54 13.85 3.15 -9.56
C VAL A 54 15.04 2.21 -9.72
N ALA A 55 15.10 1.45 -10.82
CA ALA A 55 16.20 0.55 -11.14
C ALA A 55 17.54 1.30 -11.25
N GLU A 56 17.57 2.46 -11.92
CA GLU A 56 18.73 3.34 -12.00
C GLU A 56 19.19 3.82 -10.61
N ILE A 57 18.26 4.36 -9.80
CA ILE A 57 18.56 4.89 -8.46
C ILE A 57 19.14 3.79 -7.55
N MET A 58 18.58 2.58 -7.63
CA MET A 58 18.97 1.47 -6.76
C MET A 58 20.14 0.63 -7.30
N GLY A 59 20.60 0.87 -8.53
CA GLY A 59 21.66 0.09 -9.17
C GLY A 59 21.28 -1.37 -9.43
N ILE A 60 20.02 -1.65 -9.74
CA ILE A 60 19.49 -3.01 -9.99
C ILE A 60 18.73 -3.10 -11.32
N SER A 61 18.34 -4.30 -11.75
CA SER A 61 17.55 -4.45 -12.98
C SER A 61 16.07 -4.04 -12.77
N PRO A 62 15.36 -3.58 -13.83
CA PRO A 62 13.92 -3.38 -13.77
C PRO A 62 13.12 -4.63 -13.40
N ALA A 63 13.64 -5.83 -13.73
CA ALA A 63 13.05 -7.09 -13.31
C ALA A 63 13.15 -7.31 -11.79
N THR A 64 14.30 -6.97 -11.20
CA THR A 64 14.53 -7.01 -9.76
C THR A 64 13.59 -6.04 -9.02
N VAL A 65 13.38 -4.82 -9.56
CA VAL A 65 12.38 -3.87 -9.03
C VAL A 65 10.98 -4.50 -9.01
N ARG A 66 10.55 -5.16 -10.09
CA ARG A 66 9.23 -5.83 -10.15
C ARG A 66 9.12 -6.96 -9.12
N SER A 67 10.17 -7.76 -8.96
CA SER A 67 10.22 -8.83 -7.96
C SER A 67 10.12 -8.30 -6.53
N HIS A 68 10.91 -7.27 -6.18
CA HIS A 68 10.82 -6.59 -4.89
C HIS A 68 9.44 -5.97 -4.66
N ALA A 69 8.86 -5.30 -5.66
CA ALA A 69 7.51 -4.74 -5.56
C ALA A 69 6.46 -5.84 -5.31
N ARG A 70 6.53 -6.98 -6.01
CA ARG A 70 5.61 -8.10 -5.80
C ARG A 70 5.75 -8.67 -4.38
N GLY A 71 6.99 -8.88 -3.93
CA GLY A 71 7.28 -9.36 -2.57
C GLY A 71 6.77 -8.40 -1.50
N ALA A 72 7.02 -7.11 -1.67
CA ALA A 72 6.57 -6.05 -0.78
C ALA A 72 5.04 -6.03 -0.67
N ARG A 73 4.36 -6.01 -1.82
CA ARG A 73 2.90 -5.97 -1.86
C ARG A 73 2.29 -7.24 -1.21
N ARG A 74 2.84 -8.44 -1.45
CA ARG A 74 2.41 -9.68 -0.77
C ARG A 74 2.54 -9.57 0.76
N ARG A 75 3.66 -9.03 1.23
CA ARG A 75 3.91 -8.83 2.67
C ARG A 75 2.93 -7.82 3.26
N LEU A 76 2.68 -6.71 2.57
CA LEU A 76 1.70 -5.71 3.00
C LEU A 76 0.30 -6.31 3.08
N ALA A 77 -0.13 -7.11 2.11
CA ALA A 77 -1.44 -7.75 2.17
C ALA A 77 -1.55 -8.73 3.33
N HIS A 78 -0.52 -9.53 3.59
CA HIS A 78 -0.46 -10.38 4.78
C HIS A 78 -0.56 -9.56 6.08
N ASP A 79 0.27 -8.53 6.23
CA ASP A 79 0.35 -7.73 7.45
C ASP A 79 -0.89 -6.86 7.69
N LEU A 80 -1.65 -6.57 6.63
CA LEU A 80 -2.91 -5.81 6.67
C LEU A 80 -4.15 -6.70 6.60
N HIS A 81 -3.97 -8.03 6.60
CA HIS A 81 -5.06 -9.01 6.50
C HIS A 81 -5.97 -8.78 5.28
N LEU A 82 -5.38 -8.37 4.15
CA LEU A 82 -6.06 -8.15 2.88
C LEU A 82 -6.00 -9.40 2.00
N GLU A 83 -7.08 -9.64 1.25
CA GLU A 83 -7.07 -10.67 0.21
C GLU A 83 -6.13 -10.27 -0.92
N TRP A 84 -5.08 -11.06 -1.14
CA TRP A 84 -4.15 -10.86 -2.24
C TRP A 84 -4.75 -11.37 -3.55
N ALA A 85 -5.33 -10.49 -4.36
CA ALA A 85 -5.61 -10.80 -5.76
C ALA A 85 -4.28 -10.79 -6.54
N ASP A 86 -3.85 -11.94 -7.06
CA ASP A 86 -2.65 -12.00 -7.89
C ASP A 86 -2.93 -11.26 -9.22
N GLU A 87 -2.39 -10.04 -9.36
CA GLU A 87 -2.36 -9.27 -10.61
C GLU A 87 -1.51 -10.03 -11.64
N GLY A 88 -2.10 -11.07 -12.24
CA GLY A 88 -1.46 -11.93 -13.23
C GLY A 88 -2.43 -12.47 -14.29
N LYS A 89 -3.65 -11.91 -14.38
CA LYS A 89 -4.68 -12.36 -15.31
C LYS A 89 -5.43 -11.20 -15.96
N GLU A 90 -4.69 -10.25 -16.51
CA GLU A 90 -5.18 -9.33 -17.54
C GLU A 90 -3.98 -9.03 -18.46
N TRP A 91 -4.24 -8.72 -19.72
CA TRP A 91 -3.33 -8.73 -20.88
C TRP A 91 -3.08 -10.12 -21.48
N SER A 92 -4.13 -10.66 -22.10
CA SER A 92 -4.00 -11.31 -23.41
C SER A 92 -4.15 -10.26 -24.50
#